data_AF-A0A8T1W4A3-F1
#
_entry.id   AF-A0A8T1W4A3-F1
#
_cell.length_a   1.000
_cell.length_b   1.000
_cell.length_c   1.000
_cell.angle_alpha   90.00
_cell.angle_beta   90.00
_cell.angle_gamma   90.00
#
_symmetry.space_group_name_H-M   'P 1'
#
loop_
_entity.id
_entity.type
_entity.pdbx_description
1 polymer ?
#
loop_
_entity_poly.entity_id
_entity_poly.type
_entity_poly.pdbx_seq_one_letter_code
_entity_poly.pdbx_strand_id
1 'polypeptide(L)'
;MNRVLFVAIAAVVFTGGVIAIDHDKVQPIAEPTPVTVSEKTAVKFKPMLTIESGCDSFPAINAAGEVTGGLKGTGGTSGCKVSLLGSQVYGRAAWHNDIWAIMYA
;
A
#
# COMPACT_ATOMS: atom_id res chain seq x y z
N MET A 1 9.94 20.34 -52.39
CA MET A 1 10.43 19.07 -51.80
C MET A 1 10.11 19.09 -50.31
N ASN A 2 8.96 18.54 -49.90
CA ASN A 2 8.59 18.47 -48.49
C ASN A 2 9.01 17.09 -47.95
N ARG A 3 10.03 17.06 -47.08
CA ARG A 3 10.41 15.88 -46.31
C ARG A 3 9.47 15.77 -45.11
N VAL A 4 8.47 14.90 -45.21
CA VAL A 4 7.61 14.55 -44.07
C VAL A 4 8.36 13.49 -43.26
N LEU A 5 8.78 13.84 -42.05
CA LEU A 5 9.44 12.94 -41.12
C LEU A 5 8.36 12.13 -40.39
N PHE A 6 8.30 10.82 -40.59
CA PHE A 6 7.41 9.93 -39.85
C PHE A 6 8.03 9.63 -38.47
N VAL A 7 7.43 10.17 -37.41
CA VAL A 7 7.77 9.81 -36.02
C VAL A 7 6.94 8.59 -35.64
N ALA A 8 7.55 7.43 -35.56
CA ALA A 8 6.93 6.24 -35.00
C ALA A 8 6.99 6.29 -33.47
N ILE A 9 5.86 6.53 -32.82
CA ILE A 9 5.74 6.40 -31.36
C ILE A 9 5.56 4.91 -31.06
N ALA A 10 6.60 4.26 -30.55
CA ALA A 10 6.49 2.91 -30.00
C ALA A 10 5.82 3.00 -28.63
N ALA A 11 4.53 2.64 -28.54
CA ALA A 11 3.85 2.46 -27.27
C ALA A 11 4.37 1.15 -26.63
N VAL A 12 5.27 1.28 -25.65
CA VAL A 12 5.70 0.14 -24.83
C VAL A 12 4.56 -0.17 -23.86
N VAL A 13 3.79 -1.21 -24.18
CA VAL A 13 2.76 -1.75 -23.28
C VAL A 13 3.48 -2.63 -22.26
N PHE A 14 3.74 -2.10 -21.07
CA PHE A 14 4.22 -2.90 -19.95
C PHE A 14 3.10 -3.85 -19.51
N THR A 15 3.17 -5.11 -19.93
CA THR A 15 2.42 -6.20 -19.30
C THR A 15 3.15 -6.62 -18.02
N GLY A 16 3.20 -5.72 -17.03
CA GLY A 16 3.78 -6.01 -15.73
C GLY A 16 2.83 -6.88 -14.93
N GLY A 17 3.09 -8.18 -14.83
CA GLY A 17 2.38 -9.04 -13.89
C GLY A 17 2.63 -8.58 -12.45
N VAL A 18 1.65 -8.77 -11.57
CA VAL A 18 1.83 -8.52 -10.14
C VAL A 18 2.82 -9.54 -9.59
N ILE A 19 3.93 -9.06 -9.02
CA ILE A 19 4.91 -9.93 -8.35
C ILE A 19 4.45 -10.12 -6.91
N ALA A 20 4.12 -11.36 -6.57
CA ALA A 20 3.86 -11.76 -5.18
C ALA A 20 5.16 -12.23 -4.53
N ILE A 21 5.47 -11.72 -3.34
CA ILE A 21 6.63 -12.08 -2.54
C ILE A 21 6.20 -12.59 -1.17
N ASP A 22 7.11 -13.23 -0.45
CA ASP A 22 6.85 -13.71 0.91
C ASP A 22 6.36 -12.57 1.81
N HIS A 23 5.38 -12.86 2.68
CA HIS A 23 4.67 -11.85 3.47
C HIS A 23 5.57 -11.08 4.44
N ASP A 24 6.74 -11.64 4.79
CA ASP A 24 7.75 -11.06 5.67
C ASP A 24 8.88 -10.33 4.91
N LYS A 25 8.79 -10.23 3.58
CA LYS A 25 9.75 -9.52 2.71
C LYS A 25 9.22 -8.24 2.11
N VAL A 26 7.92 -7.99 2.22
CA VAL A 26 7.33 -6.73 1.77
C VAL A 26 7.82 -5.60 2.67
N GLN A 27 8.52 -4.61 2.10
CA GLN A 27 8.95 -3.43 2.85
C GLN A 27 7.78 -2.46 3.06
N PRO A 28 7.52 -1.98 4.29
CA PRO A 28 6.57 -0.91 4.54
C PRO A 28 6.95 0.37 3.81
N ILE A 29 5.92 1.15 3.46
CA ILE A 29 6.09 2.47 2.89
C ILE A 29 6.21 3.47 4.04
N ALA A 30 7.34 4.17 4.10
CA ALA A 30 7.57 5.20 5.11
C ALA A 30 6.46 6.28 5.05
N GLU A 31 5.91 6.66 6.22
CA GLU A 31 4.93 7.75 6.30
C GLU A 31 5.57 9.06 5.83
N PRO A 32 5.09 9.67 4.72
CA PRO A 32 5.67 10.90 4.22
C PRO A 32 5.34 12.07 5.15
N THR A 33 6.15 13.13 5.10
CA THR A 33 5.81 14.38 5.80
C THR A 33 4.54 14.97 5.21
N PRO A 34 3.46 15.16 5.99
CA PRO A 34 2.18 15.59 5.46
C PRO A 34 2.20 17.07 5.06
N VAL A 35 1.81 17.37 3.82
CA VAL A 35 1.83 18.72 3.24
C VAL A 35 0.42 19.28 3.14
N THR A 36 -0.51 18.52 2.56
CA THR A 36 -1.90 18.94 2.32
C THR A 36 -2.75 18.87 3.58
N VAL A 37 -3.89 19.57 3.58
CA VAL A 37 -4.85 19.51 4.70
C VAL A 37 -5.35 18.06 4.88
N SER A 38 -5.63 17.36 3.79
CA SER A 38 -6.09 15.98 3.81
C SER A 38 -5.03 15.04 4.41
N GLU A 39 -3.75 15.17 4.02
CA GLU A 39 -2.65 14.37 4.59
C GLU A 39 -2.45 14.67 6.08
N LYS A 40 -2.41 15.95 6.47
CA LYS A 40 -2.26 16.36 7.87
C LYS A 40 -3.41 15.83 8.72
N THR A 41 -4.63 15.85 8.18
CA THR A 41 -5.81 15.31 8.85
C THR A 41 -5.73 13.79 8.96
N ALA A 42 -5.28 13.08 7.92
CA ALA A 42 -5.09 11.63 7.97
C ALA A 42 -4.05 11.19 9.01
N VAL A 43 -2.94 11.93 9.15
CA VAL A 43 -1.95 11.66 10.20
C VAL A 43 -2.51 12.00 11.58
N LYS A 44 -3.21 13.12 11.72
CA LYS A 44 -3.81 13.58 13.00
C LYS A 44 -4.84 12.59 13.56
N PHE A 45 -5.67 12.00 12.71
CA PHE A 45 -6.74 11.09 13.12
C PHE A 45 -6.39 9.61 12.93
N LYS A 46 -5.10 9.29 12.73
CA LYS A 46 -4.63 7.91 12.63
C LYS A 46 -5.01 7.13 13.90
N PRO A 47 -5.74 6.01 13.80
CA PRO A 47 -6.22 5.28 14.96
C PRO A 47 -5.09 4.54 15.68
N MET A 48 -5.33 4.22 16.94
CA MET A 48 -4.58 3.20 17.65
C MET A 48 -5.28 1.86 17.46
N LEU A 49 -4.56 0.86 16.95
CA LEU A 49 -5.05 -0.50 16.78
C LEU A 49 -4.47 -1.40 17.87
N THR A 50 -5.35 -2.06 18.64
CA THR A 50 -4.97 -3.11 19.58
C THR A 50 -5.39 -4.45 18.98
N ILE A 51 -4.42 -5.34 18.79
CA ILE A 51 -4.65 -6.68 18.24
C ILE A 51 -4.64 -7.67 19.39
N GLU A 52 -5.83 -8.09 19.83
CA GLU A 52 -5.99 -9.03 20.95
C GLU A 52 -5.68 -10.48 20.53
N SER A 53 -5.97 -10.82 19.28
CA SER A 53 -5.71 -12.14 18.70
C SER A 53 -5.62 -12.05 17.17
N GLY A 54 -5.05 -13.07 16.54
CA GLY A 54 -4.85 -13.10 15.10
C GLY A 54 -3.46 -12.63 14.67
N CYS A 55 -3.38 -12.14 13.44
CA CYS A 55 -2.15 -11.60 12.87
C CYS A 55 -1.98 -10.12 13.25
N ASP A 56 -0.73 -9.71 13.46
CA ASP A 56 -0.36 -8.30 13.43
C ASP A 56 -0.59 -7.71 12.02
N SER A 57 -0.57 -6.39 11.90
CA SER A 57 -0.63 -5.72 10.60
C SER A 57 0.72 -5.77 9.88
N PHE A 58 0.69 -6.21 8.62
CA PHE A 58 1.84 -6.32 7.73
C PHE A 58 1.62 -5.45 6.48
N PRO A 59 2.70 -4.97 5.85
CA PRO A 59 2.59 -4.31 4.56
C PRO A 59 2.07 -5.27 3.49
N ALA A 60 1.01 -4.85 2.80
CA ALA A 60 0.42 -5.58 1.68
C ALA A 60 1.15 -5.35 0.35
N ILE A 61 1.85 -4.22 0.22
CA ILE A 61 2.55 -3.79 -0.99
C ILE A 61 3.74 -2.91 -0.62
N ASN A 62 4.83 -2.99 -1.40
CA ASN A 62 6.00 -2.12 -1.27
C ASN A 62 6.06 -1.05 -2.37
N ALA A 63 7.08 -0.18 -2.32
CA ALA A 63 7.25 0.91 -3.29
C ALA A 63 7.55 0.44 -4.73
N ALA A 64 8.02 -0.81 -4.92
CA ALA A 64 8.24 -1.41 -6.23
C ALA A 64 6.96 -2.02 -6.84
N GLY A 65 5.86 -2.04 -6.08
CA GLY A 65 4.59 -2.66 -6.49
C GLY A 65 4.53 -4.17 -6.28
N GLU A 66 5.50 -4.75 -5.56
CA GLU A 66 5.45 -6.16 -5.15
C GLU A 66 4.46 -6.31 -4.00
N VAL A 67 3.64 -7.35 -4.03
CA VAL A 67 2.56 -7.58 -3.06
C VAL A 67 2.84 -8.79 -2.18
N THR A 68 2.24 -8.82 -1.00
CA THR A 68 2.30 -10.00 -0.12
C THR A 68 1.62 -11.21 -0.75
N GLY A 69 2.27 -12.37 -0.70
CA GLY A 69 1.67 -13.67 -1.03
C GLY A 69 0.75 -14.20 0.08
N GLY A 70 0.74 -13.55 1.25
CA GLY A 70 -0.06 -13.94 2.41
C GLY A 70 0.39 -15.25 3.06
N LEU A 71 -0.49 -15.84 3.87
CA LEU A 71 -0.27 -17.09 4.58
C LEU A 71 -1.45 -18.05 4.37
N LYS A 72 -1.16 -19.35 4.27
CA LYS A 72 -2.14 -20.42 3.97
C LYS A 72 -3.20 -20.66 5.08
N GLY A 73 -3.12 -19.99 6.23
CA GLY A 73 -4.09 -20.13 7.33
C GLY A 73 -4.01 -21.45 8.13
N THR A 74 -3.08 -22.34 7.81
CA THR A 74 -2.91 -23.64 8.51
C THR A 74 -2.00 -23.58 9.74
N GLY A 75 -1.24 -22.49 9.92
CA GLY A 75 -0.25 -22.33 10.99
C GLY A 75 -0.72 -21.53 12.22
N GLY A 76 -2.03 -21.27 12.32
CA GLY A 76 -2.55 -20.29 13.28
C GLY A 76 -1.89 -18.93 13.07
N THR A 77 -1.43 -18.29 14.16
CA THR A 77 -0.79 -16.96 14.11
C THR A 77 0.73 -17.01 14.02
N SER A 78 1.36 -18.20 14.10
CA SER A 78 2.82 -18.34 14.24
C SER A 78 3.63 -17.60 13.18
N GLY A 79 3.13 -17.51 11.94
CA GLY A 79 3.77 -16.81 10.84
C GLY A 79 3.53 -15.31 10.78
N CYS A 80 2.61 -14.75 11.58
CA CYS A 80 2.16 -13.35 11.47
C CYS A 80 2.02 -12.65 12.82
N LYS A 81 2.75 -13.10 13.86
CA LYS A 81 2.69 -12.48 15.18
C LYS A 81 3.36 -11.12 15.26
N VAL A 82 4.33 -10.84 14.39
CA VAL A 82 5.08 -9.59 14.38
C VAL A 82 5.68 -9.35 13.00
N SER A 83 5.52 -8.15 12.47
CA SER A 83 6.21 -7.73 11.24
C SER A 83 7.59 -7.16 11.58
N LEU A 84 8.65 -7.93 11.29
CA LEU A 84 10.03 -7.55 11.62
C LEU A 84 10.53 -6.33 10.83
N LEU A 85 9.98 -6.08 9.64
CA LEU A 85 10.31 -4.90 8.82
C LEU A 85 9.50 -3.66 9.25
N GLY A 86 8.56 -3.82 10.17
CA GLY A 86 7.61 -2.79 10.57
C GLY A 86 6.20 -3.07 10.06
N SER A 87 5.24 -2.49 10.76
CA SER A 87 3.80 -2.57 10.44
C SER A 87 3.40 -1.54 9.38
N GLN A 88 2.20 -1.67 8.82
CA GLN A 88 1.63 -0.72 7.87
C GLN A 88 0.14 -0.47 8.17
N VAL A 89 -0.29 0.77 7.98
CA VAL A 89 -1.70 1.18 7.87
C VAL A 89 -1.86 1.99 6.59
N TYR A 90 -3.00 1.88 5.94
CA TYR A 90 -3.35 2.59 4.71
C TYR A 90 -4.47 3.59 4.99
N GLY A 91 -4.36 4.79 4.45
CA GLY A 91 -5.35 5.85 4.62
C GLY A 91 -5.94 6.31 3.29
N ARG A 92 -7.26 6.46 3.22
CA ARG A 92 -7.94 7.12 2.08
C ARG A 92 -9.04 8.04 2.58
N ALA A 93 -9.10 9.25 2.05
CA ALA A 93 -10.09 10.24 2.45
C ALA A 93 -10.90 10.78 1.28
N ALA A 94 -12.16 11.10 1.53
CA ALA A 94 -13.07 11.73 0.57
C ALA A 94 -14.22 12.44 1.28
N TRP A 95 -14.81 13.43 0.61
CA TRP A 95 -16.12 13.94 0.99
C TRP A 95 -17.22 12.93 0.60
N HIS A 96 -18.15 12.67 1.51
CA HIS A 96 -19.33 11.88 1.24
C HIS A 96 -20.50 12.42 2.07
N ASN A 97 -21.60 12.81 1.40
CA ASN A 97 -22.79 13.41 2.03
C ASN A 97 -22.44 14.56 3.01
N ASP A 98 -21.63 15.51 2.55
CA ASP A 98 -21.16 16.68 3.33
C ASP A 98 -20.35 16.35 4.60
N ILE A 99 -19.83 15.11 4.70
CA ILE A 99 -18.93 14.66 5.77
C ILE A 99 -17.56 14.33 5.19
N TRP A 100 -16.50 14.79 5.85
CA TRP A 100 -15.13 14.38 5.53
C TRP A 100 -14.83 13.01 6.14
N ALA A 101 -14.82 11.98 5.30
CA ALA A 101 -14.58 10.60 5.72
C ALA A 101 -13.11 10.21 5.48
N ILE A 102 -12.52 9.51 6.46
CA ILE A 102 -11.20 8.90 6.35
C ILE A 102 -11.34 7.42 6.69
N MET A 103 -10.96 6.57 5.74
CA MET A 103 -10.87 5.13 5.93
C MET A 103 -9.43 4.76 6.26
N TYR A 104 -9.25 3.99 7.32
CA TYR A 104 -7.99 3.33 7.64
C TYR A 104 -8.15 1.82 7.44
N ALA A 105 -7.15 1.19 6.83
CA ALA A 105 -7.11 -0.25 6.54
C ALA A 105 -5.74 -0.84 6.87
#